data_AF-A0AAJ7L2J6-F1
#
_entry.id   AF-A0AAJ7L2J6-F1
#
_cell.length_a   1.000
_cell.length_b   1.000
_cell.length_c   1.000
_cell.angle_alpha   90.00
_cell.angle_beta   90.00
_cell.angle_gamma   90.00
#
_symmetry.space_group_name_H-M   'P 1'
#
loop_
_entity.id
_entity.type
_entity.pdbx_description
1 polymer ?
#
loop_
_entity_poly.entity_id
_entity_poly.type
_entity_poly.pdbx_seq_one_letter_code
_entity_poly.pdbx_strand_id
1 'polypeptide(L)'
;MIPLIRAAWPAFAPKAIFTDLGMGFVDAFTASFLDAEIHGCLFHLVQSMKKKLGDLNPLSRYRSEGSFALSARMICALAFVPLADMKNAIAELAVALPHEPMPVLKYLLATYPAGRNHHSSKAHVPTAHVVSPSTYAER
;
A
#
# COMPACT_ATOMS: atom_id res chain seq x y z
N MET A 1 1.36 18.82 -2.25
CA MET A 1 2.77 18.55 -2.60
C MET A 1 2.93 18.13 -4.07
N ILE A 2 2.40 16.98 -4.50
CA ILE A 2 2.59 16.50 -5.89
C ILE A 2 2.12 17.51 -6.97
N PRO A 3 0.97 18.19 -6.84
CA PRO A 3 0.56 19.23 -7.81
C PRO A 3 1.57 20.39 -7.91
N LEU A 4 2.22 20.75 -6.80
CA LEU A 4 3.24 21.82 -6.80
C LEU A 4 4.49 21.40 -7.55
N ILE A 5 4.91 20.13 -7.43
CA ILE A 5 6.05 19.58 -8.17
C ILE A 5 5.76 19.62 -9.67
N ARG A 6 4.55 19.21 -10.08
CA ARG A 6 4.14 19.23 -11.49
C ARG A 6 4.03 20.65 -12.05
N ALA A 7 3.59 21.61 -11.25
CA ALA A 7 3.54 23.01 -11.65
C ALA A 7 4.95 23.61 -11.78
N ALA A 8 5.85 23.32 -10.84
CA ALA A 8 7.21 23.84 -10.84
C ALA A 8 8.12 23.18 -11.89
N TRP A 9 7.87 21.91 -12.22
CA TRP A 9 8.64 21.16 -13.22
C TRP A 9 7.70 20.36 -14.13
N PRO A 10 7.12 20.99 -15.18
CA PRO A 10 6.16 20.34 -16.08
C PRO A 10 6.75 19.15 -16.85
N ALA A 11 8.05 19.17 -17.14
CA ALA A 11 8.77 18.08 -17.79
C ALA A 11 9.19 16.94 -16.83
N PHE A 12 8.80 16.99 -15.55
CA PHE A 12 9.13 15.95 -14.59
C PHE A 12 8.33 14.68 -14.91
N ALA A 13 9.01 13.68 -15.46
CA ALA A 13 8.47 12.39 -15.83
C ALA A 13 9.30 11.26 -15.19
N PRO A 14 9.10 10.98 -13.88
CA PRO A 14 9.85 9.93 -13.21
C PRO A 14 9.48 8.57 -13.81
N LYS A 15 10.48 7.72 -14.04
CA LYS A 15 10.25 6.33 -14.46
C LYS A 15 9.90 5.41 -13.29
N ALA A 16 10.40 5.71 -12.10
CA ALA A 16 10.18 4.94 -10.89
C ALA A 16 10.03 5.86 -9.69
N ILE A 17 9.11 5.50 -8.78
CA ILE A 17 8.83 6.22 -7.54
C ILE A 17 8.89 5.21 -6.39
N PHE A 18 9.78 5.46 -5.44
CA PHE A 18 9.87 4.68 -4.20
C PHE A 18 9.15 5.42 -3.10
N THR A 19 8.12 4.80 -2.54
CA THR A 19 7.28 5.43 -1.51
C THR A 19 7.11 4.51 -0.32
N ASP A 20 6.59 5.04 0.78
CA ASP A 20 6.43 4.32 2.03
C ASP A 20 5.28 3.30 2.00
N LEU A 21 4.75 2.91 0.83
CA LEU A 21 3.58 2.04 0.60
C LEU A 21 2.27 2.50 1.26
N GLY A 22 2.21 3.71 1.84
CA GLY A 22 0.97 4.27 2.36
C GLY A 22 -0.05 4.52 1.24
N MET A 23 -1.32 4.16 1.47
CA MET A 23 -2.41 4.29 0.48
C MET A 23 -2.48 5.70 -0.13
N GLY A 24 -2.44 6.74 0.71
CA GLY A 24 -2.51 8.12 0.26
C GLY A 24 -1.36 8.52 -0.66
N PHE A 25 -0.17 7.94 -0.49
CA PHE A 25 0.96 8.22 -1.36
C PHE A 25 0.90 7.40 -2.64
N VAL A 26 0.63 6.10 -2.56
CA VAL A 26 0.50 5.23 -3.73
C VAL A 26 -0.58 5.78 -4.68
N ASP A 27 -1.76 6.11 -4.16
CA ASP A 27 -2.85 6.65 -4.97
C ASP A 27 -2.49 8.00 -5.58
N ALA A 28 -1.92 8.91 -4.79
CA ALA A 28 -1.59 10.24 -5.27
C ALA A 28 -0.48 10.24 -6.34
N PHE A 29 0.53 9.38 -6.19
CA PHE A 29 1.58 9.21 -7.20
C PHE A 29 1.06 8.51 -8.44
N THR A 30 0.26 7.45 -8.30
CA THR A 30 -0.35 6.74 -9.43
C THR A 30 -1.25 7.67 -10.25
N ALA A 31 -2.09 8.48 -9.59
CA ALA A 31 -2.95 9.45 -10.27
C ALA A 31 -2.17 10.60 -10.95
N SER A 32 -0.95 10.87 -10.48
CA SER A 32 -0.14 12.01 -10.96
C SER A 32 0.90 11.62 -12.01
N PHE A 33 1.37 10.38 -12.01
CA PHE A 33 2.43 9.87 -12.87
C PHE A 33 2.06 8.47 -13.37
N LEU A 34 1.23 8.42 -14.43
CA LEU A 34 0.64 7.18 -14.94
C LEU A 34 1.68 6.20 -15.51
N ASP A 35 2.79 6.73 -16.02
CA ASP A 35 3.87 5.94 -16.63
C ASP A 35 4.97 5.54 -15.62
N ALA A 36 4.88 6.00 -14.37
CA ALA A 36 5.87 5.72 -13.36
C ALA A 36 5.57 4.38 -12.67
N GLU A 37 6.59 3.55 -12.52
CA GLU A 37 6.49 2.37 -11.67
C GLU A 37 6.50 2.78 -10.19
N ILE A 38 5.54 2.26 -9.42
CA ILE A 38 5.46 2.52 -7.98
C ILE A 38 6.04 1.33 -7.21
N HIS A 39 7.04 1.61 -6.40
CA HIS A 39 7.81 0.64 -5.63
C HIS A 39 7.74 0.92 -4.13
N GLY A 40 7.86 -0.14 -3.33
CA GLY A 40 8.05 0.00 -1.89
C GLY A 40 9.45 0.49 -1.54
N CYS A 41 9.55 1.41 -0.60
CA CYS A 41 10.85 1.91 -0.15
C CYS A 41 11.39 1.08 1.03
N LEU A 42 12.44 0.29 0.81
CA LEU A 42 13.09 -0.52 1.85
C LEU A 42 13.45 0.31 3.09
N PHE A 43 14.00 1.52 2.88
CA PHE A 43 14.42 2.39 3.98
C PHE A 43 13.25 2.71 4.92
N HIS A 44 12.11 3.11 4.35
CA HIS A 44 10.90 3.41 5.13
C HIS A 44 10.33 2.17 5.81
N LEU A 45 10.30 1.01 5.13
CA LEU A 45 9.83 -0.24 5.73
C LEU A 45 10.72 -0.67 6.90
N VAL A 46 12.05 -0.60 6.76
CA VAL A 46 13.00 -0.93 7.83
C VAL A 46 12.85 0.03 9.02
N GLN A 47 12.65 1.32 8.77
CA GLN A 47 12.43 2.30 9.82
C GLN A 47 11.12 2.03 10.59
N SER A 48 10.03 1.77 9.86
CA SER A 48 8.72 1.44 10.42
C SER A 48 8.76 0.14 11.22
N MET A 49 9.42 -0.90 10.68
CA MET A 49 9.65 -2.18 11.35
C MET A 49 10.43 -1.99 12.66
N LYS A 50 11.56 -1.27 12.64
CA LYS A 50 12.38 -1.04 13.84
C LYS A 50 11.63 -0.24 14.91
N LYS A 51 10.87 0.78 14.50
CA LYS A 51 10.00 1.54 15.40
C LYS A 51 9.00 0.60 16.08
N LYS A 52 8.28 -0.21 15.30
CA LYS A 52 7.28 -1.11 15.84
C LYS A 52 7.89 -2.21 16.73
N LEU A 53 9.06 -2.71 16.37
CA LEU A 53 9.80 -3.64 17.23
C LEU A 53 10.12 -3.00 18.57
N GLY A 54 10.62 -1.77 18.59
CA GLY A 54 10.91 -1.04 19.83
C GLY A 54 9.68 -0.85 20.74
N ASP A 55 8.49 -0.72 20.16
CA ASP A 55 7.23 -0.62 20.93
C ASP A 55 6.79 -1.97 21.54
N LEU A 56 7.12 -3.09 20.87
CA LEU A 56 6.65 -4.43 21.25
C LEU A 56 7.65 -5.17 22.13
N ASN A 57 8.94 -4.96 21.89
CA ASN A 57 10.04 -5.66 22.53
C ASN A 57 11.28 -4.74 22.60
N PRO A 58 12.18 -4.95 23.57
CA PRO A 58 13.48 -4.31 23.52
C PRO A 58 14.22 -4.65 22.22
N LEU A 59 14.70 -3.63 21.48
CA LEU A 59 15.53 -3.82 20.29
C LEU A 59 16.82 -4.63 20.54
N SER A 60 17.19 -4.86 21.81
CA SER A 60 18.27 -5.77 22.17
C SER A 60 18.06 -7.16 21.58
N ARG A 61 16.83 -7.67 21.59
CA ARG A 61 16.51 -9.00 21.08
C ARG A 61 16.72 -9.11 19.57
N TYR A 62 16.29 -8.10 18.83
CA TYR A 62 16.59 -7.98 17.39
C TYR A 62 18.10 -7.94 17.09
N ARG A 63 18.92 -7.42 18.03
CA ARG A 63 20.38 -7.36 17.86
C ARG A 63 21.08 -8.66 18.25
N SER A 64 20.53 -9.43 19.18
CA SER A 64 21.16 -10.63 19.74
C SER A 64 20.66 -11.95 19.14
N GLU A 65 19.42 -12.00 18.64
CA GLU A 65 18.80 -13.23 18.12
C GLU A 65 18.70 -13.20 16.58
N GLY A 66 19.60 -13.93 15.92
CA GLY A 66 19.69 -13.95 14.45
C GLY A 66 18.43 -14.44 13.73
N SER A 67 17.73 -15.44 14.29
CA SER A 67 16.48 -15.98 13.72
C SER A 67 15.32 -14.99 13.79
N PHE A 68 15.18 -14.30 14.92
CA PHE A 68 14.20 -13.22 15.09
C PHE A 68 14.51 -12.05 14.17
N ALA A 69 15.79 -11.64 14.10
CA ALA A 69 16.25 -10.59 13.20
C ALA A 69 16.02 -10.93 11.72
N LEU A 70 16.24 -12.19 11.33
CA LEU A 70 15.93 -12.67 9.99
C LEU A 70 14.43 -12.57 9.71
N SER A 71 13.59 -13.07 10.61
CA SER A 71 12.13 -13.04 10.44
C SER A 71 11.58 -11.61 10.32
N ALA A 72 12.09 -10.67 11.13
CA ALA A 72 11.73 -9.26 11.03
C ALA A 72 12.23 -8.61 9.71
N ARG A 73 13.39 -9.03 9.19
CA ARG A 73 13.90 -8.54 7.89
C ARG A 73 13.15 -9.13 6.69
N MET A 74 12.62 -10.35 6.79
CA MET A 74 11.75 -10.92 5.75
C MET A 74 10.52 -10.05 5.51
N ILE A 75 9.95 -9.43 6.55
CA ILE A 75 8.88 -8.45 6.41
C ILE A 75 9.32 -7.25 5.57
N CYS A 76 10.56 -6.78 5.74
CA CYS A 76 11.08 -5.65 4.97
C CYS A 76 11.33 -6.01 3.49
N ALA A 77 11.47 -7.29 3.15
CA ALA A 77 11.64 -7.74 1.77
C ALA A 77 10.40 -7.48 0.91
N LEU A 78 9.23 -7.24 1.53
CA LEU A 78 8.03 -6.79 0.83
C LEU A 78 8.24 -5.49 0.05
N ALA A 79 9.23 -4.66 0.41
CA ALA A 79 9.58 -3.46 -0.36
C ALA A 79 9.91 -3.75 -1.84
N PHE A 80 10.37 -4.96 -2.15
CA PHE A 80 10.77 -5.38 -3.49
C PHE A 80 9.68 -6.13 -4.25
N VAL A 81 8.53 -6.37 -3.63
CA VAL A 81 7.41 -7.07 -4.26
C VAL A 81 6.61 -6.07 -5.10
N PRO A 82 6.33 -6.37 -6.38
CA PRO A 82 5.42 -5.55 -7.18
C PRO A 82 4.06 -5.39 -6.49
N LEU A 83 3.44 -4.21 -6.59
CA LEU A 83 2.16 -3.94 -5.93
C LEU A 83 1.06 -4.96 -6.32
N ALA A 84 1.09 -5.47 -7.55
CA ALA A 84 0.16 -6.48 -8.05
C ALA A 84 0.26 -7.82 -7.29
N ASP A 85 1.47 -8.21 -6.88
CA ASP A 85 1.75 -9.50 -6.23
C ASP A 85 1.78 -9.40 -4.71
N MET A 86 1.74 -8.18 -4.17
CA MET A 86 1.93 -7.90 -2.76
C MET A 86 0.94 -8.66 -1.86
N LYS A 87 -0.32 -8.81 -2.28
CA LYS A 87 -1.32 -9.60 -1.52
C LYS A 87 -0.90 -11.06 -1.36
N ASN A 88 -0.41 -11.68 -2.44
CA ASN A 88 0.04 -13.07 -2.42
C ASN A 88 1.30 -13.23 -1.58
N ALA A 89 2.29 -12.34 -1.78
CA ALA A 89 3.52 -12.34 -1.00
C ALA A 89 3.27 -12.17 0.51
N ILE A 90 2.30 -11.32 0.90
CA ILE A 90 1.89 -11.18 2.30
C ILE A 90 1.32 -12.48 2.84
N ALA A 91 0.45 -13.16 2.08
CA ALA A 91 -0.17 -14.41 2.50
C ALA A 91 0.87 -15.52 2.68
N GLU A 92 1.80 -15.68 1.74
CA GLU A 92 2.90 -16.63 1.82
C GLU A 92 3.82 -16.32 3.00
N LEU A 93 4.18 -15.05 3.17
CA LEU A 93 5.01 -14.62 4.28
C LEU A 93 4.35 -14.88 5.63
N ALA A 94 3.04 -14.67 5.76
CA ALA A 94 2.30 -14.92 6.99
C ALA A 94 2.31 -16.41 7.39
N VAL A 95 2.37 -17.33 6.42
CA VAL A 95 2.52 -18.77 6.68
C VAL A 95 3.95 -19.12 7.10
N ALA A 96 4.95 -18.47 6.50
CA ALA A 96 6.36 -18.73 6.76
C ALA A 96 6.88 -18.09 8.07
N LEU A 97 6.25 -17.01 8.54
CA LEU A 97 6.71 -16.27 9.71
C LEU A 97 6.36 -16.99 11.02
N PRO A 98 7.26 -16.96 12.02
CA PRO A 98 6.91 -17.35 13.38
C PRO A 98 5.88 -16.39 13.98
N HIS A 99 5.19 -16.81 15.05
CA HIS A 99 4.14 -16.01 15.69
C HIS A 99 4.63 -14.65 16.23
N GLU A 100 5.88 -14.58 16.70
CA GLU A 100 6.42 -13.37 17.34
C GLU A 100 6.52 -12.12 16.45
N PRO A 101 6.98 -12.18 15.19
CA PRO A 101 7.00 -11.02 14.29
C PRO A 101 5.63 -10.67 13.67
N MET A 102 4.59 -11.50 13.87
CA MET A 102 3.25 -11.25 13.30
C MET A 102 2.64 -9.88 13.68
N PRO A 103 2.80 -9.35 14.91
CA PRO A 103 2.31 -8.02 15.24
C PRO A 103 2.99 -6.90 14.45
N VAL A 104 4.25 -7.09 14.03
CA VAL A 104 4.96 -6.15 13.15
C VAL A 104 4.37 -6.20 11.75
N LEU A 105 4.19 -7.41 11.20
CA LEU A 105 3.53 -7.58 9.90
C LEU A 105 2.14 -6.94 9.92
N LYS A 106 1.31 -7.23 10.92
CA LYS A 106 -0.04 -6.65 11.06
C LYS A 106 -0.03 -5.12 11.17
N TYR A 107 0.93 -4.54 11.88
CA TYR A 107 1.08 -3.08 11.97
C TYR A 107 1.40 -2.45 10.60
N LEU A 108 2.34 -3.04 9.85
CA LEU A 108 2.66 -2.58 8.52
C LEU A 108 1.46 -2.74 7.58
N LEU A 109 0.74 -3.86 7.63
CA LEU A 109 -0.48 -4.08 6.83
C LEU A 109 -1.64 -3.15 7.19
N ALA A 110 -1.77 -2.73 8.45
CA ALA A 110 -2.75 -1.72 8.82
C ALA A 110 -2.41 -0.36 8.18
N THR A 111 -1.13 -0.11 7.95
CA THR A 111 -0.60 1.10 7.33
C THR A 111 -0.58 1.00 5.79
N TYR A 112 -0.45 -0.21 5.22
CA TYR A 112 -0.25 -0.47 3.79
C TYR A 112 -1.41 -1.25 3.17
N PRO A 113 -2.03 -0.75 2.08
CA PRO A 113 -3.29 -1.26 1.57
C PRO A 113 -3.21 -2.54 0.73
N ALA A 114 -2.03 -3.09 0.44
CA ALA A 114 -1.95 -4.33 -0.33
C ALA A 114 -2.57 -5.57 0.37
N GLY A 115 -2.93 -5.43 1.66
CA GLY A 115 -3.76 -6.39 2.40
C GLY A 115 -5.26 -6.05 2.47
N ARG A 116 -5.70 -4.89 1.96
CA ARG A 116 -7.12 -4.54 1.87
C ARG A 116 -7.66 -4.96 0.52
N ASN A 117 -8.67 -5.83 0.53
CA ASN A 117 -9.40 -6.18 -0.68
C ASN A 117 -9.87 -4.87 -1.35
N HIS A 118 -9.42 -4.60 -2.58
CA HIS A 118 -10.16 -3.75 -3.49
C HIS A 118 -11.48 -4.48 -3.76
N HIS A 119 -12.47 -4.28 -2.88
CA HIS A 119 -13.84 -4.49 -3.30
C HIS A 119 -14.06 -3.45 -4.39
N SER A 120 -14.16 -3.94 -5.63
CA SER A 120 -14.48 -3.15 -6.80
C SER A 120 -15.52 -2.09 -6.43
N SER A 121 -15.15 -0.82 -6.59
CA SER A 121 -16.11 0.27 -6.58
C SER A 121 -17.28 -0.11 -7.47
N LYS A 122 -18.50 0.01 -6.96
CA LYS A 122 -19.74 -0.14 -7.73
C LYS A 122 -19.56 0.57 -9.08
N ALA A 123 -19.79 -0.18 -10.16
CA ALA A 123 -19.84 0.37 -11.50
C ALA A 123 -20.73 1.62 -11.51
N HIS A 124 -20.17 2.73 -12.01
CA HIS A 124 -20.94 3.91 -12.34
C HIS A 124 -21.85 3.53 -13.51
N VAL A 125 -23.15 3.34 -13.24
CA VAL A 125 -24.16 3.15 -14.28
C VAL A 125 -24.41 4.52 -14.90
N PRO A 126 -24.21 4.71 -16.21
CA PRO A 126 -24.50 5.98 -16.85
C PRO A 126 -26.01 6.24 -16.81
N THR A 127 -26.37 7.44 -16.41
CA THR A 127 -27.75 7.94 -16.32
C THR A 127 -28.44 7.81 -17.67
N ALA A 128 -29.46 6.95 -17.76
CA ALA A 128 -30.32 6.88 -18.93
C ALA A 128 -31.16 8.16 -19.05
N HIS A 129 -31.27 8.66 -20.27
CA HIS A 129 -32.09 9.80 -20.68
C HIS A 129 -33.51 9.73 -20.11
N VAL A 130 -33.95 10.83 -19.51
CA VAL A 130 -35.34 11.07 -19.12
C VAL A 130 -36.19 11.15 -20.39
N VAL A 131 -36.97 10.10 -20.65
CA VAL A 131 -38.11 10.16 -21.57
C VAL A 131 -39.34 10.50 -20.73
N SER A 132 -39.97 11.63 -21.04
CA SER A 132 -41.20 12.11 -20.42
C SER A 132 -42.40 11.24 -20.81
N PRO A 133 -43.26 10.80 -19.88
CA PRO A 133 -44.57 10.30 -20.23
C PRO A 133 -45.63 11.40 -20.08
N SER A 134 -46.04 11.88 -21.24
CA SER A 134 -47.40 12.36 -21.51
C SER A 134 -48.45 11.36 -20.99
N THR A 135 -49.53 11.92 -20.45
CA THR A 135 -50.92 11.39 -20.42
C THR A 135 -51.18 10.08 -19.67
N TYR A 136 -51.77 10.21 -18.46
CA TYR A 136 -52.90 9.39 -18.07
C TYR A 136 -53.99 10.29 -17.46
N ALA A 137 -55.19 10.17 -18.00
CA ALA A 137 -56.40 10.87 -17.61
C ALA A 137 -57.10 10.15 -16.44
N GLU A 138 -58.17 10.77 -15.92
CA GLU A 138 -59.22 10.19 -15.05
C GLU A 138 -58.94 10.10 -13.55
N ARG A 139 -59.30 11.14 -12.79
CA ARG A 139 -60.55 11.24 -12.00
C ARG A 139 -60.66 12.58 -11.29
#